data_AF-A0A7V9LDU6-F1
#
_entry.id   AF-A0A7V9LDU6-F1
#
_cell.length_a   1.000
_cell.length_b   1.000
_cell.length_c   1.000
_cell.angle_alpha   90.00
_cell.angle_beta   90.00
_cell.angle_gamma   90.00
#
_symmetry.space_group_name_H-M   'P 1'
#
loop_
_entity.id
_entity.type
_entity.pdbx_description
1 polymer ?
#
loop_
_entity_poly.entity_id
_entity_poly.type
_entity_poly.pdbx_seq_one_letter_code
_entity_poly.pdbx_strand_id
1 'polypeptide(L)'
;MASCKLCDRNPPEANGICTECMDELGIIEMPPPRRKAGPCLKCNGLKFVRVIPREHTVMSNVNSNYAEIAPMTLTQAPKIEHKVFGKGMNVQHPSIVLGDGLLETYTCIACGYVEWWCEDPTEIPIGPEYMSELVDYTPDAPYR
;
A
#
# COMPACT_ATOMS: atom_id res chain seq x y z
N MET A 1 -23.58 -14.82 20.32
CA MET A 1 -22.26 -14.18 20.13
C MET A 1 -22.20 -13.71 18.69
N ALA A 2 -21.69 -12.51 18.43
CA ALA A 2 -21.45 -12.09 17.05
C ALA A 2 -20.32 -12.96 16.46
N SER A 3 -20.48 -13.40 15.21
CA SER A 3 -19.45 -14.13 14.45
C SER A 3 -18.80 -13.21 13.43
N CYS A 4 -17.59 -13.56 12.99
CA CYS A 4 -16.93 -12.94 11.85
C CYS A 4 -17.83 -12.96 10.61
N LYS A 5 -18.02 -11.79 9.97
CA LYS A 5 -18.85 -11.61 8.76
C LYS A 5 -18.33 -12.37 7.52
N LEU A 6 -17.11 -12.92 7.56
CA LEU A 6 -16.49 -13.61 6.43
C LEU A 6 -16.44 -15.12 6.63
N CYS A 7 -16.00 -15.58 7.79
CA CYS A 7 -15.82 -17.01 8.04
C CYS A 7 -16.87 -17.64 8.94
N ASP A 8 -17.72 -16.85 9.59
CA ASP A 8 -18.77 -17.27 10.54
C ASP A 8 -18.29 -18.14 11.73
N ARG A 9 -16.97 -18.31 11.90
CA ARG A 9 -16.36 -19.22 12.89
C ARG A 9 -15.78 -18.51 14.10
N ASN A 10 -15.03 -17.44 13.87
CA ASN A 10 -14.23 -16.77 14.89
C ASN A 10 -14.94 -15.52 15.45
N PRO A 11 -14.64 -15.11 16.69
CA PRO A 11 -15.12 -13.84 17.23
C PRO A 11 -14.58 -12.66 16.38
N PRO A 12 -15.42 -11.66 16.05
CA PRO A 12 -15.00 -10.53 15.23
C PRO A 12 -14.29 -9.43 16.04
N GLU A 13 -13.45 -8.66 15.36
CA GLU A 13 -12.96 -7.36 15.81
C GLU A 13 -14.04 -6.27 15.66
N ALA A 14 -13.72 -5.02 16.02
CA ALA A 14 -14.64 -3.88 15.93
C ALA A 14 -15.21 -3.64 14.51
N ASN A 15 -14.48 -4.03 13.46
CA ASN A 15 -14.92 -3.94 12.07
C ASN A 15 -15.89 -5.08 11.65
N GLY A 16 -16.07 -6.10 12.49
CA GLY A 16 -16.89 -7.28 12.21
C GLY A 16 -16.17 -8.43 11.50
N ILE A 17 -14.84 -8.35 11.34
CA ILE A 17 -13.99 -9.37 10.72
C ILE A 17 -13.03 -9.89 11.79
N CYS A 18 -12.73 -11.20 11.81
CA CYS A 18 -11.76 -11.73 12.77
C CYS A 18 -10.32 -11.50 12.27
N THR A 19 -9.36 -11.52 13.19
CA THR A 19 -7.93 -11.31 12.90
C THR A 19 -7.41 -12.23 11.78
N GLU A 20 -7.75 -13.53 11.83
CA GLU A 20 -7.31 -14.51 10.83
C GLU A 20 -7.75 -14.13 9.40
N CYS A 21 -9.03 -13.75 9.23
CA CYS A 21 -9.52 -13.28 7.93
C CYS A 21 -8.98 -11.89 7.54
N MET A 22 -8.61 -11.05 8.52
CA MET A 22 -7.95 -9.78 8.22
C MET A 22 -6.55 -10.02 7.67
N ASP A 23 -5.78 -10.91 8.28
CA ASP A 23 -4.42 -11.28 7.86
C ASP A 23 -4.44 -11.92 6.46
N GLU A 24 -5.33 -12.88 6.23
CA GLU A 24 -5.47 -13.54 4.90
C GLU A 24 -5.84 -12.56 3.78
N LEU A 25 -6.54 -11.48 4.11
CA LEU A 25 -7.01 -10.48 3.14
C LEU A 25 -6.15 -9.21 3.09
N GLY A 26 -5.05 -9.17 3.85
CA GLY A 26 -4.21 -7.98 3.98
C GLY A 26 -4.98 -6.75 4.45
N ILE A 27 -5.95 -6.93 5.37
CA ILE A 27 -6.76 -5.85 5.94
C ILE A 27 -5.98 -5.23 7.09
N ILE A 28 -5.58 -3.98 6.91
CA ILE A 28 -4.99 -3.14 7.95
C ILE A 28 -6.03 -2.22 8.60
N GLU A 29 -5.68 -1.67 9.75
CA GLU A 29 -6.41 -0.53 10.29
C GLU A 29 -6.30 0.65 9.31
N MET A 30 -7.44 1.30 9.02
CA MET A 30 -7.43 2.45 8.12
C MET A 30 -6.73 3.63 8.80
N PRO A 31 -5.62 4.14 8.25
CA PRO A 31 -4.96 5.33 8.77
C PRO A 31 -5.87 6.57 8.64
N PRO A 32 -5.54 7.71 9.27
CA PRO A 32 -6.29 8.95 9.09
C PRO A 32 -6.42 9.35 7.61
N PRO A 33 -7.57 9.92 7.17
CA PRO A 33 -7.75 10.40 5.79
C PRO A 33 -6.74 11.50 5.44
N ARG A 34 -6.03 11.39 4.30
CA ARG A 34 -5.01 12.38 3.89
C ARG A 34 -5.53 13.38 2.87
N ARG A 35 -6.53 12.98 2.08
CA ARG A 35 -7.19 13.91 1.15
C ARG A 35 -7.79 15.09 1.93
N LYS A 36 -7.36 16.30 1.59
CA LYS A 36 -7.99 17.53 2.08
C LYS A 36 -9.48 17.55 1.73
N ALA A 37 -10.31 17.98 2.68
CA ALA A 37 -11.74 18.14 2.43
C ALA A 37 -11.96 19.17 1.30
N GLY A 38 -12.65 18.75 0.24
CA GLY A 38 -12.85 19.56 -0.95
C GLY A 38 -13.63 18.82 -2.04
N PRO A 39 -14.19 19.53 -3.02
CA PRO A 39 -14.95 18.93 -4.10
C PRO A 39 -14.05 18.14 -5.06
N CYS A 40 -14.68 17.29 -5.89
CA CYS A 40 -14.01 16.58 -6.96
C CYS A 40 -13.49 17.58 -8.00
N LEU A 41 -12.20 17.45 -8.36
CA LEU A 41 -11.54 18.30 -9.35
C LEU A 41 -12.17 18.22 -10.75
N LYS A 42 -12.92 17.16 -11.05
CA LYS A 42 -13.57 16.94 -12.36
C LYS A 42 -15.02 17.43 -12.41
N CYS A 43 -15.84 17.15 -11.40
CA CYS A 43 -17.29 17.34 -11.46
C CYS A 43 -17.89 18.12 -10.28
N ASN A 44 -17.07 18.61 -9.36
CA ASN A 44 -17.47 19.27 -8.11
C ASN A 44 -18.30 18.43 -7.13
N GLY A 45 -18.38 17.11 -7.30
CA GLY A 45 -19.05 16.21 -6.35
C GLY A 45 -18.35 16.14 -4.99
N LEU A 46 -19.11 15.89 -3.91
CA LEU A 46 -18.60 15.91 -2.52
C LEU A 46 -18.47 14.53 -1.86
N LYS A 47 -18.83 13.45 -2.55
CA LYS A 47 -18.82 12.08 -2.01
C LYS A 47 -17.77 11.23 -2.71
N PHE A 48 -16.97 10.54 -1.90
CA PHE A 48 -15.85 9.72 -2.35
C PHE A 48 -15.85 8.37 -1.64
N VAL A 49 -15.44 7.33 -2.35
CA VAL A 49 -15.01 6.07 -1.74
C VAL A 49 -13.51 6.15 -1.52
N ARG A 50 -13.07 6.02 -0.27
CA ARG A 50 -11.67 5.89 0.08
C ARG A 50 -11.29 4.41 0.08
N VAL A 51 -10.19 4.06 -0.58
CA VAL A 51 -9.69 2.69 -0.67
C VAL A 51 -8.18 2.68 -0.49
N ILE A 52 -7.66 1.79 0.36
CA ILE A 52 -6.25 1.40 0.32
C ILE A 52 -6.18 0.23 -0.67
N PRO A 53 -5.64 0.45 -1.89
CA PRO A 53 -5.52 -0.61 -2.86
C PRO A 53 -4.55 -1.66 -2.32
N ARG A 54 -4.74 -2.90 -2.75
CA ARG A 54 -3.91 -4.03 -2.34
C ARG A 54 -3.27 -4.62 -3.58
N GLU A 55 -2.00 -4.99 -3.44
CA GLU A 55 -1.31 -5.79 -4.44
C GLU A 55 -1.56 -7.26 -4.15
N HIS A 56 -1.74 -8.06 -5.21
CA HIS A 56 -1.89 -9.50 -5.11
C HIS A 56 -0.79 -10.13 -5.95
N THR A 57 0.18 -10.72 -5.27
CA THR A 57 1.34 -11.35 -5.88
C THR A 57 1.30 -12.84 -5.63
N VAL A 58 1.73 -13.62 -6.62
CA VAL A 58 1.89 -15.07 -6.46
C VAL A 58 3.36 -15.33 -6.14
N MET A 59 3.63 -15.74 -4.90
CA MET A 59 4.95 -16.21 -4.52
C MET A 59 5.11 -17.68 -4.92
N SER A 60 6.14 -17.96 -5.71
CA SER A 60 6.52 -19.33 -6.07
C SER A 60 7.50 -19.90 -5.04
N ASN A 61 7.15 -21.03 -4.46
CA ASN A 61 8.06 -21.87 -3.69
C ASN A 61 8.29 -23.18 -4.45
N VAL A 62 9.34 -23.94 -4.09
CA VAL A 62 9.81 -25.14 -4.82
C VAL A 62 8.68 -26.16 -5.06
N ASN A 63 7.67 -26.21 -4.19
CA ASN A 63 6.57 -27.18 -4.26
C ASN A 63 5.16 -26.57 -4.25
N SER A 64 5.01 -25.25 -4.19
CA SER A 64 3.70 -24.59 -4.13
C SER A 64 3.78 -23.12 -4.52
N ASN A 65 2.67 -22.62 -5.06
CA ASN A 65 2.45 -21.19 -5.22
C ASN A 65 1.48 -20.74 -4.13
N TYR A 66 1.76 -19.61 -3.48
CA TYR A 66 0.80 -18.98 -2.59
C TYR A 66 0.57 -17.52 -2.99
N ALA A 67 -0.65 -17.06 -2.74
CA ALA A 67 -1.01 -15.66 -2.88
C ALA A 67 -0.48 -14.90 -1.66
N GLU A 68 0.22 -13.80 -1.90
CA GLU A 68 0.54 -12.81 -0.90
C GLU A 68 -0.26 -11.54 -1.23
N ILE A 69 -1.00 -11.05 -0.24
CA ILE A 69 -1.85 -9.87 -0.35
C ILE A 69 -1.34 -8.85 0.66
N ALA A 70 -0.96 -7.68 0.18
CA ALA A 70 -0.49 -6.59 1.02
C ALA A 70 -1.09 -5.26 0.56
N PRO A 71 -1.22 -4.26 1.46
CA PRO A 71 -1.47 -2.89 1.06
C PRO A 71 -0.44 -2.42 0.03
N MET A 72 -0.90 -1.72 -1.00
CA MET A 72 -0.02 -1.23 -2.05
C MET A 72 0.79 -0.04 -1.56
N THR A 73 2.08 -0.06 -1.82
CA THR A 73 3.07 0.96 -1.47
C THR A 73 3.70 1.52 -2.74
N LEU A 74 4.27 2.73 -2.68
CA LEU A 74 4.94 3.35 -3.84
C LEU A 74 6.22 2.62 -4.23
N THR A 75 6.96 2.13 -3.24
CA THR A 75 8.20 1.40 -3.44
C THR A 75 8.34 0.28 -2.41
N GLN A 76 9.15 -0.71 -2.75
CA GLN A 76 9.43 -1.88 -1.91
C GLN A 76 10.90 -1.88 -1.54
N ALA A 77 11.19 -2.12 -0.26
CA ALA A 77 12.56 -2.24 0.19
C ALA A 77 13.17 -3.58 -0.27
N PRO A 78 14.45 -3.60 -0.70
CA PRO A 78 15.13 -4.84 -1.00
C PRO A 78 15.24 -5.70 0.25
N LYS A 79 14.90 -6.98 0.16
CA LYS A 79 15.07 -7.92 1.27
C LYS A 79 16.52 -8.42 1.30
N ILE A 80 17.25 -8.07 2.36
CA ILE A 80 18.66 -8.46 2.55
C ILE A 80 18.74 -9.58 3.59
N GLU A 81 19.20 -10.77 3.19
CA GLU A 81 19.49 -11.86 4.13
C GLU A 81 20.99 -12.05 4.32
N HIS A 82 21.44 -11.99 5.58
CA HIS A 82 22.83 -12.23 5.97
C HIS A 82 23.06 -13.73 6.23
N LYS A 83 24.01 -14.35 5.52
CA LYS A 83 24.39 -15.74 5.78
C LYS A 83 25.22 -15.83 7.06
N VAL A 84 24.69 -16.54 8.06
CA VAL A 84 25.34 -16.72 9.38
C VAL A 84 26.61 -17.58 9.31
N PHE A 85 26.82 -18.38 8.25
CA PHE A 85 27.95 -19.32 8.12
C PHE A 85 28.71 -19.26 6.78
N GLY A 86 28.82 -18.08 6.16
CA GLY A 86 29.67 -17.88 4.99
C GLY A 86 29.76 -16.41 4.60
N LYS A 87 30.94 -15.92 4.17
CA LYS A 87 31.09 -14.56 3.63
C LYS A 87 30.21 -14.41 2.39
N GLY A 88 29.14 -13.64 2.49
CA GLY A 88 28.28 -13.27 1.36
C GLY A 88 26.93 -12.73 1.80
N MET A 89 26.42 -11.73 1.07
CA MET A 89 25.04 -11.24 1.16
C MET A 89 24.23 -11.86 0.02
N ASN A 90 23.01 -12.32 0.31
CA ASN A 90 22.04 -12.65 -0.74
C ASN A 90 20.99 -11.53 -0.77
N VAL A 91 20.91 -10.82 -1.89
CA VAL A 91 19.76 -9.96 -2.19
C VAL A 91 18.62 -10.89 -2.60
N GLN A 92 17.51 -10.84 -1.85
CA GLN A 92 16.28 -11.54 -2.21
C GLN A 92 15.32 -10.58 -2.92
N HIS A 93 14.27 -11.15 -3.52
CA HIS A 93 13.16 -10.37 -4.02
C HIS A 93 12.62 -9.43 -2.93
N PRO A 94 12.31 -8.16 -3.27
CA PRO A 94 11.66 -7.24 -2.36
C PRO A 94 10.40 -7.87 -1.75
N SER A 95 10.17 -7.62 -0.46
CA SER A 95 8.96 -8.10 0.20
C SER A 95 7.82 -7.12 -0.10
N ILE A 96 6.68 -7.61 -0.59
CA ILE A 96 5.51 -6.76 -0.83
C ILE A 96 4.92 -6.20 0.48
N VAL A 97 5.31 -6.77 1.63
CA VAL A 97 4.90 -6.33 2.97
C VAL A 97 5.85 -5.26 3.53
N LEU A 98 7.08 -5.14 3.00
CA LEU A 98 8.07 -4.15 3.41
C LEU A 98 8.18 -3.05 2.36
N GLY A 99 7.13 -2.23 2.27
CA GLY A 99 7.11 -1.10 1.35
C GLY A 99 6.93 0.24 2.05
N ASP A 100 7.42 1.29 1.38
CA ASP A 100 7.36 2.66 1.83
C ASP A 100 6.37 3.45 0.95
N GLY A 101 5.72 4.43 1.56
CA GLY A 101 4.72 5.26 0.88
C GLY A 101 3.42 4.50 0.60
N LEU A 102 2.69 4.13 1.65
CA LEU A 102 1.38 3.50 1.54
C LEU A 102 0.44 4.32 0.66
N LEU A 103 -0.14 3.68 -0.35
CA LEU A 103 -1.05 4.33 -1.28
C LEU A 103 -2.48 4.29 -0.75
N GLU A 104 -3.20 5.39 -0.97
CA GLU A 104 -4.65 5.45 -0.82
C GLU A 104 -5.28 6.15 -2.03
N THR A 105 -6.48 5.72 -2.37
CA THR A 105 -7.25 6.30 -3.47
C THR A 105 -8.57 6.87 -2.98
N TYR A 106 -9.00 7.95 -3.64
CA TYR A 106 -10.33 8.52 -3.47
C TYR A 106 -11.04 8.53 -4.81
N THR A 107 -12.11 7.75 -4.92
CA THR A 107 -12.92 7.65 -6.13
C THR A 107 -14.21 8.45 -5.96
N CYS A 108 -14.40 9.49 -6.79
CA CYS A 108 -15.62 10.29 -6.78
C CYS A 108 -16.82 9.45 -7.21
N ILE A 109 -17.84 9.36 -6.35
CA ILE A 109 -19.05 8.56 -6.63
C ILE A 109 -19.85 9.11 -7.82
N ALA A 110 -19.79 10.42 -8.06
CA ALA A 110 -20.60 11.06 -9.09
C ALA A 110 -20.04 10.89 -10.51
N CYS A 111 -18.71 10.83 -10.68
CA CYS A 111 -18.10 10.84 -12.02
C CYS A 111 -16.95 9.84 -12.21
N GLY A 112 -16.61 9.05 -11.20
CA GLY A 112 -15.54 8.04 -11.26
C GLY A 112 -14.11 8.61 -11.30
N TYR A 113 -13.91 9.90 -11.06
CA TYR A 113 -12.57 10.49 -10.98
C TYR A 113 -11.80 9.91 -9.78
N VAL A 114 -10.55 9.48 -10.01
CA VAL A 114 -9.69 8.84 -9.00
C VAL A 114 -8.51 9.75 -8.68
N GLU A 115 -8.29 9.97 -7.39
CA GLU A 115 -7.12 10.68 -6.87
C GLU A 115 -6.27 9.69 -6.07
N TRP A 116 -4.96 9.71 -6.31
CA TRP A 116 -3.98 8.92 -5.56
C TRP A 116 -3.27 9.81 -4.53
N TRP A 117 -3.10 9.28 -3.33
CA TRP A 117 -2.40 9.91 -2.23
C TRP A 117 -1.40 8.91 -1.65
N CYS A 118 -0.29 9.42 -1.12
CA CYS A 118 0.76 8.64 -0.49
C CYS A 118 0.89 9.06 0.98
N GLU A 119 1.06 8.08 1.84
CA GLU A 119 1.51 8.29 3.22
C GLU A 119 2.96 8.79 3.27
N ASP A 120 3.20 9.78 4.13
CA ASP A 120 4.52 10.30 4.48
C ASP A 120 5.49 10.43 3.30
N PRO A 121 5.17 11.30 2.30
CA PRO A 121 5.96 11.40 1.07
C PRO A 121 7.41 11.83 1.30
N THR A 122 7.73 12.39 2.48
CA THR A 122 9.10 12.77 2.88
C THR A 122 9.95 11.58 3.32
N GLU A 123 9.34 10.42 3.58
CA GLU A 123 10.02 9.20 4.02
C GLU A 123 10.26 8.22 2.87
N ILE A 124 9.76 8.52 1.66
CA ILE A 124 9.97 7.68 0.48
C ILE A 124 11.49 7.61 0.19
N PRO A 125 12.09 6.42 0.21
CA PRO A 125 13.50 6.29 -0.08
C PRO A 125 13.80 6.60 -1.56
N ILE A 126 14.90 7.31 -1.80
CA ILE A 126 15.35 7.72 -3.14
C ILE A 126 16.61 6.93 -3.49
N GLY A 127 16.53 6.11 -4.53
CA GLY A 127 17.68 5.35 -5.00
C GLY A 127 17.34 4.31 -6.05
N PRO A 128 18.34 3.85 -6.84
CA PRO A 128 18.14 2.83 -7.86
C PRO A 128 17.63 1.50 -7.28
N GLU A 129 18.00 1.15 -6.04
CA GLU A 129 17.52 -0.04 -5.33
C GLU A 129 16.02 0.00 -4.99
N TYR A 130 15.42 1.19 -5.02
CA TYR A 130 13.99 1.45 -4.80
C TYR A 130 13.27 1.81 -6.10
N MET A 131 13.99 1.83 -7.23
CA MET A 131 13.48 2.31 -8.53
C MET A 131 12.89 3.73 -8.46
N SER A 132 13.49 4.59 -7.63
CA SER A 132 13.00 5.95 -7.38
C SER A 132 14.10 7.00 -7.64
N GLU A 133 13.68 8.19 -8.08
CA GLU A 133 14.53 9.36 -8.22
C GLU A 133 13.80 10.63 -7.74
N LEU A 134 14.56 11.61 -7.24
CA LEU A 134 14.00 12.92 -6.90
C LEU A 134 14.00 13.79 -8.16
N VAL A 135 12.81 14.22 -8.58
CA VAL A 135 12.64 15.16 -9.69
C VAL A 135 12.19 16.50 -9.15
N ASP A 136 13.01 17.54 -9.31
CA ASP A 136 12.69 18.91 -8.91
C ASP A 136 12.35 19.77 -10.14
N TYR A 137 11.11 20.25 -10.21
CA TYR A 137 10.61 21.13 -11.27
C TYR A 137 10.55 22.60 -10.84
N THR A 138 11.15 22.95 -9.69
CA THR A 138 11.31 24.35 -9.30
C THR A 138 12.00 25.07 -10.47
N PRO A 139 11.34 26.05 -11.11
CA PRO A 139 11.93 26.71 -12.26
C PRO A 139 13.22 27.37 -11.81
N ASP A 140 14.34 27.05 -12.46
CA ASP A 140 15.53 27.91 -12.40
C ASP A 140 15.09 29.32 -12.83
N ALA A 141 14.93 30.24 -11.88
CA ALA A 141 14.62 31.62 -12.21
C ALA A 141 15.91 32.37 -12.63
N PRO A 142 15.90 33.34 -13.57
CA PRO A 142 14.85 33.69 -14.53
C PRO A 142 15.36 33.88 -15.99
N TYR A 143 14.66 33.29 -16.96
CA TYR A 143 14.32 34.00 -18.20
C TYR A 143 12.81 34.12 -18.26
N ARG A 144 12.28 35.23 -17.73
CA ARG A 144 10.96 35.79 -18.01
C ARG A 144 11.14 37.25 -18.37
#